data_AF-A0AAV2IWE9-F1
#
_entry.id   AF-A0AAV2IWE9-F1
#
_cell.length_a   1.000
_cell.length_b   1.000
_cell.length_c   1.000
_cell.angle_alpha   90.00
_cell.angle_beta   90.00
_cell.angle_gamma   90.00
#
_symmetry.space_group_name_H-M   'P 1'
#
loop_
_entity.id
_entity.type
_entity.pdbx_description
1 polymer ?
#
loop_
_entity_poly.entity_id
_entity_poly.type
_entity_poly.pdbx_seq_one_letter_code
_entity_poly.pdbx_strand_id
1 'polypeptide(L)'
;MSEPEAAKNVASSNSADEKRQIQRHGHPGLLSLEPGAKMEDTTTVKATYIHHQSPGVRLKGRRVELLEKLIAHDTREQIEQQMKPAVCESEFCSTSQQSFTVQGFVPLWERLTPVHDYRSENSITFWSENCQQVQGVTPVRSATEPFKKCSQFSRPISERLDEQTPPLED
;
A
#
# COMPACT_ATOMS: atom_id res chain seq x y z
N MET A 1 2.83 -84.84 16.98
CA MET A 1 3.79 -83.88 16.41
C MET A 1 3.08 -83.07 15.34
N SER A 2 3.27 -81.75 15.38
CA SER A 2 2.98 -80.72 14.36
C SER A 2 1.57 -80.08 14.29
N GLU A 3 1.52 -78.82 14.75
CA GLU A 3 0.72 -77.65 14.29
C GLU A 3 1.22 -77.14 12.89
N PRO A 4 0.71 -76.04 12.26
CA PRO A 4 -0.64 -75.40 12.17
C PRO A 4 -0.98 -74.87 10.73
N GLU A 5 -1.90 -73.87 10.61
CA GLU A 5 -2.17 -72.91 9.49
C GLU A 5 -3.02 -73.38 8.27
N ALA A 6 -3.87 -72.56 7.62
CA ALA A 6 -4.38 -71.21 7.85
C ALA A 6 -5.57 -70.94 6.90
N ALA A 7 -6.53 -70.15 7.41
CA ALA A 7 -7.29 -69.08 6.76
C ALA A 7 -7.64 -69.16 5.26
N LYS A 8 -8.95 -69.06 4.96
CA LYS A 8 -9.55 -67.84 4.36
C LYS A 8 -11.02 -68.04 4.03
N ASN A 9 -11.87 -67.19 4.60
CA ASN A 9 -12.82 -66.32 3.88
C ASN A 9 -13.93 -65.84 4.84
N VAL A 10 -13.61 -64.83 5.64
CA VAL A 10 -14.59 -63.97 6.31
C VAL A 10 -14.60 -62.64 5.56
N ALA A 11 -15.44 -62.54 4.54
CA ALA A 11 -15.78 -61.27 3.91
C ALA A 11 -17.07 -61.44 3.08
N SER A 12 -18.20 -61.70 3.74
CA SER A 12 -19.53 -61.59 3.08
C SER A 12 -20.67 -61.20 4.00
N SER A 13 -20.44 -60.95 5.28
CA SER A 13 -21.51 -60.66 6.25
C SER A 13 -21.74 -59.17 6.57
N ASN A 14 -20.84 -58.26 6.18
CA ASN A 14 -20.90 -56.90 6.73
C ASN A 14 -21.94 -56.00 6.06
N SER A 15 -22.29 -56.21 4.78
CA SER A 15 -23.21 -55.27 4.10
C SER A 15 -24.67 -55.39 4.55
N ALA A 16 -25.09 -56.58 5.01
CA ALA A 16 -26.47 -56.81 5.44
C ALA A 16 -26.71 -56.28 6.87
N ASP A 17 -25.74 -56.49 7.76
CA ASP A 17 -25.80 -55.98 9.14
C ASP A 17 -25.62 -54.46 9.19
N GLU A 18 -24.77 -53.87 8.34
CA GLU A 18 -24.67 -52.41 8.20
C GLU A 18 -25.99 -51.80 7.71
N LYS A 19 -26.68 -52.43 6.75
CA LYS A 19 -28.01 -51.96 6.28
C LYS A 19 -29.06 -52.03 7.39
N ARG A 20 -29.07 -53.10 8.19
CA ARG A 20 -29.96 -53.24 9.36
C ARG A 20 -29.66 -52.21 10.44
N GLN A 21 -28.38 -51.88 10.64
CA GLN A 21 -27.94 -50.83 11.56
C GLN A 21 -28.45 -49.44 11.14
N ILE A 22 -28.32 -49.11 9.85
CA ILE A 22 -28.73 -47.82 9.28
C ILE A 22 -30.27 -47.68 9.30
N GLN A 23 -31.01 -48.79 9.18
CA GLN A 23 -32.47 -48.83 9.16
C GLN A 23 -33.11 -49.10 10.53
N ARG A 24 -32.35 -49.07 11.64
CA ARG A 24 -32.86 -49.34 13.01
C ARG A 24 -34.12 -48.55 13.38
N HIS A 25 -34.29 -47.35 12.82
CA HIS A 25 -35.43 -46.47 13.07
C HIS A 25 -36.23 -46.12 11.80
N GLY A 26 -36.03 -46.86 10.69
CA GLY A 26 -36.65 -46.56 9.39
C GLY A 26 -37.37 -47.77 8.78
N HIS A 27 -38.46 -47.51 8.03
CA HIS A 27 -39.17 -48.57 7.31
C HIS A 27 -38.45 -48.89 5.99
N PRO A 28 -38.15 -50.18 5.69
CA PRO A 28 -37.32 -50.57 4.53
C PRO A 28 -37.95 -50.27 3.15
N GLY A 29 -39.20 -49.82 3.10
CA GLY A 29 -39.90 -49.42 1.87
C GLY A 29 -40.24 -47.93 1.74
N LEU A 30 -39.94 -47.10 2.74
CA LEU A 30 -40.19 -45.64 2.69
C LEU A 30 -38.93 -44.84 2.38
N LEU A 31 -37.76 -45.38 2.74
CA LEU A 31 -36.47 -44.77 2.43
C LEU A 31 -36.06 -45.18 1.01
N SER A 32 -36.48 -44.41 0.01
CA SER A 32 -35.94 -44.52 -1.35
C SER A 32 -34.56 -43.87 -1.35
N LEU A 33 -33.53 -44.68 -1.10
CA LEU A 33 -32.14 -44.27 -1.21
C LEU A 33 -31.71 -44.49 -2.66
N GLU A 34 -31.99 -43.52 -3.54
CA GLU A 34 -31.46 -43.51 -4.90
C GLU A 34 -29.97 -43.12 -4.84
N PRO A 35 -29.01 -44.05 -5.00
CA PRO A 35 -27.59 -43.80 -4.68
C PRO A 35 -26.90 -42.78 -5.61
N GLY A 36 -27.57 -42.39 -6.70
CA GLY A 36 -27.11 -41.35 -7.62
C GLY A 36 -27.84 -40.01 -7.48
N ALA A 37 -28.86 -39.92 -6.61
CA ALA A 37 -29.59 -38.68 -6.38
C ALA A 37 -28.94 -37.89 -5.23
N LYS A 38 -28.56 -36.64 -5.49
CA LYS A 38 -28.08 -35.68 -4.47
C LYS A 38 -29.26 -35.18 -3.63
N MET A 39 -29.82 -36.06 -2.81
CA MET A 39 -30.99 -35.76 -1.98
C MET A 39 -30.68 -34.77 -0.87
N GLU A 40 -29.42 -34.69 -0.45
CA GLU A 40 -28.90 -33.71 0.51
C GLU A 40 -29.06 -32.25 0.04
N ASP A 41 -29.00 -32.02 -1.28
CA ASP A 41 -29.03 -30.67 -1.86
C ASP A 41 -30.43 -30.24 -2.31
N THR A 42 -31.40 -31.16 -2.32
CA THR A 42 -32.74 -30.98 -2.90
C THR A 42 -33.75 -30.69 -1.80
N THR A 43 -33.94 -29.41 -1.50
CA THR A 43 -35.01 -28.97 -0.59
C THR A 43 -36.37 -28.98 -1.29
N THR A 44 -37.46 -29.05 -0.53
CA THR A 44 -38.83 -28.97 -1.07
C THR A 44 -39.01 -27.76 -1.99
N VAL A 45 -38.43 -26.61 -1.62
CA VAL A 45 -38.46 -25.39 -2.44
C VAL A 45 -37.76 -25.58 -3.79
N LYS A 46 -36.56 -26.18 -3.80
CA LYS A 46 -35.83 -26.45 -5.05
C LYS A 46 -36.55 -27.49 -5.93
N ALA A 47 -37.23 -28.46 -5.32
CA ALA A 47 -37.98 -29.47 -6.04
C ALA A 47 -39.29 -28.93 -6.64
N THR A 48 -39.96 -28.01 -5.95
CA THR A 48 -41.26 -27.46 -6.39
C THR A 48 -41.11 -26.22 -7.26
N TYR A 49 -40.10 -25.39 -7.02
CA TYR A 49 -39.92 -24.11 -7.70
C TYR A 49 -38.89 -24.21 -8.81
N ILE A 50 -39.34 -24.65 -9.99
CA ILE A 50 -38.51 -24.72 -11.20
C ILE A 50 -38.51 -23.34 -11.86
N HIS A 51 -37.34 -22.86 -12.28
CA HIS A 51 -37.23 -21.64 -13.07
C HIS A 51 -38.07 -21.79 -14.35
N HIS A 52 -39.07 -20.95 -14.53
CA HIS A 52 -39.90 -20.96 -15.73
C HIS A 52 -39.03 -20.62 -16.94
N GLN A 53 -38.94 -21.52 -17.91
CA GLN A 53 -38.28 -21.22 -19.17
C GLN A 53 -39.30 -20.55 -20.09
N SER A 54 -38.87 -19.54 -20.85
CA SER A 54 -39.70 -18.99 -21.91
C SER A 54 -40.08 -20.12 -22.87
N PRO A 55 -41.33 -20.16 -23.39
CA PRO A 55 -41.70 -21.13 -24.40
C PRO A 55 -40.65 -21.14 -25.52
N GLY A 56 -40.15 -22.32 -25.91
CA GLY A 56 -39.14 -22.49 -26.97
C GLY A 56 -39.62 -22.12 -28.38
N VAL A 57 -40.72 -21.37 -28.47
CA VAL A 57 -41.44 -21.00 -29.68
C VAL A 57 -41.51 -19.48 -29.74
N ARG A 58 -41.43 -18.93 -30.96
CA ARG A 58 -41.52 -17.48 -31.17
C ARG A 58 -42.91 -16.97 -30.80
N LEU A 59 -42.97 -16.05 -29.84
CA LEU A 59 -44.21 -15.41 -29.39
C LEU A 59 -44.64 -14.22 -30.27
N LYS A 60 -43.69 -13.64 -31.04
CA LYS A 60 -43.90 -12.47 -31.89
C LYS A 60 -43.58 -12.78 -33.36
N GLY A 61 -44.31 -12.13 -34.26
CA GLY A 61 -44.04 -12.19 -35.69
C GLY A 61 -42.70 -11.54 -36.07
N ARG A 62 -42.09 -11.98 -37.18
CA ARG A 62 -40.78 -11.45 -37.65
C ARG A 62 -40.79 -9.94 -37.88
N ARG A 63 -41.87 -9.41 -38.45
CA ARG A 63 -42.02 -7.96 -38.68
C ARG A 63 -42.01 -7.16 -37.38
N VAL A 64 -42.77 -7.59 -36.38
CA VAL A 64 -42.87 -6.91 -35.08
C VAL A 64 -41.53 -6.92 -34.36
N GLU A 65 -40.86 -8.08 -34.33
CA GLU A 65 -39.55 -8.20 -33.70
C GLU A 65 -38.49 -7.29 -34.35
N LEU A 66 -38.49 -7.19 -35.69
CA LEU A 66 -37.56 -6.31 -36.40
C LEU A 66 -37.84 -4.84 -36.10
N LEU A 67 -39.12 -4.43 -36.09
CA LEU A 67 -39.52 -3.06 -35.75
C LEU A 67 -39.14 -2.70 -34.31
N GLU A 68 -39.37 -3.61 -33.35
CA GLU A 68 -38.98 -3.41 -31.95
C GLU A 68 -37.47 -3.19 -31.82
N LYS A 69 -36.66 -3.98 -32.53
CA LYS A 69 -35.19 -3.83 -32.54
C LYS A 69 -34.76 -2.49 -33.12
N LEU A 70 -35.38 -2.06 -34.22
CA LEU A 70 -35.09 -0.75 -34.84
C LEU A 70 -35.45 0.40 -33.89
N ILE A 71 -36.65 0.39 -33.32
CA ILE A 71 -37.08 1.43 -32.37
C ILE A 71 -36.16 1.47 -31.14
N ALA A 72 -35.78 0.32 -30.61
CA ALA A 72 -34.87 0.24 -29.47
C ALA A 72 -33.48 0.81 -29.81
N HIS A 73 -32.96 0.52 -31.01
CA HIS A 73 -31.70 1.07 -31.50
C HIS A 73 -31.78 2.60 -31.64
N ASP A 74 -32.79 3.10 -32.34
CA ASP A 74 -32.95 4.53 -32.61
C ASP A 74 -33.12 5.32 -31.30
N THR A 75 -33.92 4.78 -30.37
CA THR A 75 -34.12 5.39 -29.05
C THR A 75 -32.81 5.45 -28.27
N ARG A 76 -32.02 4.37 -28.31
CA ARG A 76 -30.71 4.32 -27.67
C ARG A 76 -29.76 5.38 -28.24
N GLU A 77 -29.68 5.49 -29.56
CA GLU A 77 -28.81 6.46 -30.22
C GLU A 77 -29.22 7.90 -29.86
N GLN A 78 -30.52 8.19 -29.85
CA GLN A 78 -31.03 9.50 -29.43
C GLN A 78 -30.66 9.84 -27.97
N ILE A 79 -30.80 8.86 -27.06
CA ILE A 79 -30.41 9.04 -25.66
C ILE A 79 -28.89 9.26 -25.56
N GLU A 80 -28.09 8.46 -26.27
CA GLU A 80 -26.63 8.62 -26.27
C GLU A 80 -26.21 9.99 -26.80
N GLN A 81 -26.87 10.51 -27.84
CA GLN A 81 -26.63 11.85 -28.38
C GLN A 81 -27.03 12.96 -27.40
N GLN A 82 -28.17 12.81 -26.71
CA GLN A 82 -28.63 13.78 -25.71
C GLN A 82 -27.77 13.78 -24.45
N MET A 83 -27.31 12.61 -24.01
CA MET A 83 -26.49 12.45 -22.81
C MET A 83 -25.01 12.67 -23.07
N LYS A 84 -24.57 12.74 -24.33
CA LYS A 84 -23.18 13.08 -24.66
C LYS A 84 -22.88 14.45 -24.05
N PRO A 85 -22.01 14.52 -23.03
CA PRO A 85 -21.66 15.82 -22.47
C PRO A 85 -21.03 16.64 -23.59
N ALA A 86 -21.38 17.93 -23.65
CA ALA A 86 -20.60 18.88 -24.44
C ALA A 86 -19.14 18.69 -24.03
N VAL A 87 -18.25 18.52 -25.01
CA VAL A 87 -16.81 18.42 -24.75
C VAL A 87 -16.42 19.77 -24.15
N CYS A 88 -16.44 19.84 -22.83
CA CYS A 88 -15.89 20.96 -22.11
C CYS A 88 -14.41 20.69 -22.05
N GLU A 89 -13.60 21.55 -22.67
CA GLU A 89 -12.17 21.57 -22.46
C GLU A 89 -11.96 21.74 -20.95
N SER A 90 -11.58 20.65 -20.28
CA SER A 90 -11.36 20.67 -18.85
C SER A 90 -10.12 21.52 -18.60
N GLU A 91 -10.32 22.69 -17.98
CA GLU A 91 -9.23 23.52 -17.53
C GLU A 91 -8.51 22.82 -16.38
N PHE A 92 -7.35 22.24 -16.67
CA PHE A 92 -6.50 21.56 -15.67
C PHE A 92 -5.64 22.53 -14.84
N CYS A 93 -5.74 23.83 -15.11
CA CYS A 93 -4.98 24.86 -14.43
C CYS A 93 -5.77 25.40 -13.23
N SER A 94 -5.09 25.61 -12.11
CA SER A 94 -5.70 26.34 -11.00
C SER A 94 -5.87 27.82 -11.36
N THR A 95 -6.87 28.48 -10.77
CA THR A 95 -7.05 29.93 -10.91
C THR A 95 -5.78 30.70 -10.57
N SER A 96 -4.98 30.18 -9.64
CA SER A 96 -3.70 30.79 -9.26
C SER A 96 -2.66 30.69 -10.37
N GLN A 97 -2.49 29.52 -10.99
CA GLN A 97 -1.57 29.35 -12.11
C GLN A 97 -1.96 30.23 -13.30
N GLN A 98 -3.26 30.39 -13.57
CA GLN A 98 -3.72 31.24 -14.67
C GLN A 98 -3.56 32.74 -14.36
N SER A 99 -3.77 33.17 -13.11
CA SER A 99 -3.79 34.59 -12.73
C SER A 99 -2.43 35.14 -12.32
N PHE A 100 -1.53 34.30 -11.81
CA PHE A 100 -0.26 34.73 -11.21
C PHE A 100 0.99 34.22 -11.94
N THR A 101 0.84 33.48 -13.05
CA THR A 101 2.00 33.11 -13.88
C THR A 101 2.36 34.29 -14.80
N VAL A 102 3.56 34.83 -14.62
CA VAL A 102 4.13 35.80 -15.56
C VAL A 102 4.56 35.06 -16.82
N GLN A 103 3.95 35.40 -17.96
CA GLN A 103 4.30 34.81 -19.25
C GLN A 103 5.76 35.12 -19.61
N GLY A 104 6.52 34.12 -20.00
CA GLY A 104 7.92 34.27 -20.42
C GLY A 104 8.96 34.25 -19.28
N PHE A 105 8.55 34.02 -18.03
CA PHE A 105 9.52 33.78 -16.95
C PHE A 105 10.12 32.38 -17.07
N VAL A 106 11.42 32.31 -17.36
CA VAL A 106 12.20 31.07 -17.31
C VAL A 106 13.14 31.18 -16.11
N PRO A 107 12.97 30.35 -15.06
CA PRO A 107 13.87 30.38 -13.92
C PRO A 107 15.25 29.92 -14.38
N LEU A 108 16.20 30.86 -14.44
CA LEU A 108 17.60 30.56 -14.63
C LEU A 108 18.16 30.12 -13.27
N TRP A 109 18.34 28.81 -13.11
CA TRP A 109 19.11 28.27 -12.00
C TRP A 109 20.58 28.49 -12.34
N GLU A 110 21.12 29.63 -11.92
CA GLU A 110 22.57 29.81 -11.98
C GLU A 110 23.22 28.71 -11.13
N ARG A 111 24.24 28.05 -11.68
CA ARG A 111 25.02 27.08 -10.94
C ARG A 111 25.65 27.81 -9.77
N LEU A 112 25.19 27.52 -8.56
CA LEU A 112 25.76 28.05 -7.32
C LEU A 112 27.25 27.69 -7.29
N THR A 113 28.11 28.64 -7.66
CA THR A 113 29.52 28.62 -7.31
C THR A 113 29.60 29.29 -5.94
N PRO A 114 29.64 28.54 -4.83
CA PRO A 114 29.76 29.16 -3.52
C PRO A 114 31.08 29.94 -3.51
N VAL A 115 30.97 31.27 -3.45
CA VAL A 115 32.12 32.16 -3.28
C VAL A 115 32.76 31.94 -1.91
N HIS A 116 31.98 31.42 -0.96
CA HIS A 116 32.38 31.16 0.43
C HIS A 116 32.10 29.71 0.81
N ASP A 117 33.08 29.04 1.41
CA ASP A 117 32.88 27.70 1.97
C ASP A 117 32.52 27.79 3.46
N TYR A 118 31.24 27.52 3.76
CA TYR A 118 30.69 27.56 5.11
C TYR A 118 31.34 26.55 6.08
N ARG A 119 32.09 25.57 5.58
CA ARG A 119 32.79 24.59 6.43
C ARG A 119 34.18 25.05 6.84
N SER A 120 34.85 25.85 6.02
CA SER A 120 36.22 26.29 6.26
C SER A 120 36.32 27.73 6.73
N GLU A 121 35.37 28.58 6.37
CA GLU A 121 35.39 30.00 6.71
C GLU A 121 34.72 30.26 8.05
N ASN A 122 35.34 31.13 8.84
CA ASN A 122 34.74 31.61 10.08
C ASN A 122 33.59 32.58 9.77
N SER A 123 32.56 32.55 10.62
CA SER A 123 31.47 33.53 10.54
C SER A 123 31.99 34.95 10.77
N ILE A 124 31.62 35.86 9.87
CA ILE A 124 31.83 37.30 10.07
C ILE A 124 30.80 37.77 11.11
N THR A 125 31.31 38.11 12.29
CA THR A 125 30.53 38.60 13.42
C THR A 125 31.19 39.84 14.00
N PHE A 126 30.44 40.63 14.77
CA PHE A 126 30.98 41.76 15.52
C PHE A 126 32.24 41.37 16.33
N TRP A 127 32.25 40.18 16.93
CA TRP A 127 33.36 39.70 17.74
C TRP A 127 34.60 39.32 16.93
N SER A 128 34.43 38.71 15.75
CA SER A 128 35.57 38.37 14.89
C SER A 128 36.26 39.62 14.34
N GLU A 129 35.49 40.67 14.05
CA GLU A 129 36.03 41.96 13.59
C GLU A 129 36.75 42.74 14.70
N ASN A 130 36.24 42.67 15.93
CA ASN A 130 36.74 43.47 17.06
C ASN A 130 37.65 42.69 18.02
N CYS A 131 38.03 41.45 17.72
CA CYS A 131 38.77 40.57 18.64
C CYS A 131 40.09 41.15 19.18
N GLN A 132 40.72 42.09 18.48
CA GLN A 132 41.94 42.77 18.92
C GLN A 132 41.69 43.98 19.84
N GLN A 133 40.48 44.54 19.84
CA GLN A 133 40.12 45.76 20.58
C GLN A 133 39.33 45.46 21.87
N VAL A 134 38.79 44.24 22.00
CA VAL A 134 38.00 43.81 23.17
C VAL A 134 38.91 43.61 24.39
N GLN A 135 38.55 44.22 25.51
CA GLN A 135 39.24 44.10 26.79
C GLN A 135 38.53 43.10 27.72
N GLY A 136 39.25 42.54 28.70
CA GLY A 136 38.67 41.61 29.69
C GLY A 136 38.47 40.17 29.21
N VAL A 137 39.01 39.82 28.05
CA VAL A 137 38.98 38.47 27.48
C VAL A 137 40.38 37.84 27.45
N THR A 138 40.44 36.52 27.27
CA THR A 138 41.72 35.83 27.03
C THR A 138 42.34 36.34 25.72
N PRO A 139 43.66 36.62 25.68
CA PRO A 139 44.32 37.08 24.46
C PRO A 139 44.22 36.05 23.33
N VAL A 140 43.95 36.56 22.12
CA VAL A 140 43.88 35.78 20.89
C VAL A 140 45.24 35.14 20.60
N ARG A 141 45.28 33.81 20.45
CA ARG A 141 46.51 33.05 20.15
C ARG A 141 46.64 32.68 18.67
N SER A 142 45.51 32.55 17.98
CA SER A 142 45.45 32.20 16.56
C SER A 142 44.41 33.07 15.87
N ALA A 143 44.75 33.59 14.70
CA ALA A 143 43.84 34.38 13.87
C ALA A 143 42.63 33.55 13.38
N THR A 144 42.77 32.23 13.30
CA THR A 144 41.74 31.30 12.86
C THR A 144 40.74 30.92 13.93
N GLU A 145 41.06 31.08 15.23
CA GLU A 145 40.15 30.71 16.33
C GLU A 145 40.31 31.70 17.50
N PRO A 146 39.86 32.96 17.34
CA PRO A 146 40.16 34.02 18.30
C PRO A 146 39.60 33.79 19.71
N PHE A 147 38.45 33.11 19.83
CA PHE A 147 37.76 32.87 21.11
C PHE A 147 37.90 31.43 21.63
N LYS A 148 39.00 30.76 21.30
CA LYS A 148 39.27 29.41 21.82
C LYS A 148 39.43 29.43 23.34
N LYS A 149 38.77 28.51 24.04
CA LYS A 149 38.87 28.38 25.50
C LYS A 149 40.32 28.17 25.92
N CYS A 150 40.79 28.99 26.84
CA CYS A 150 42.11 28.86 27.45
C CYS A 150 41.96 28.67 28.97
N SER A 151 42.39 27.51 29.46
CA SER A 151 42.37 27.18 30.89
C SER A 151 43.74 27.29 31.55
N GLN A 152 44.75 27.88 30.89
CA GLN A 152 46.13 27.89 31.41
C GLN A 152 46.26 28.46 32.83
N PHE A 153 45.49 29.49 33.17
CA PHE A 153 45.50 30.07 34.52
C PHE A 153 44.78 29.19 35.55
N SER A 154 43.67 28.57 35.18
CA SER A 154 42.81 27.80 36.09
C SER A 154 43.12 26.30 36.14
N ARG A 155 44.06 25.82 35.32
CA ARG A 155 44.44 24.40 35.27
C ARG A 155 45.21 24.03 36.53
N PRO A 156 44.84 22.95 37.25
CA PRO A 156 45.53 22.54 38.46
C PRO A 156 47.00 22.20 38.16
N ILE A 157 47.89 22.46 39.13
CA ILE A 157 49.34 22.36 38.97
C ILE A 157 49.75 20.95 38.50
N SER A 158 49.10 19.91 39.04
CA SER A 158 49.31 18.50 38.69
C SER A 158 49.10 18.16 37.21
N GLU A 159 48.41 19.01 36.44
CA GLU A 159 48.09 18.78 35.03
C GLU A 159 48.88 19.67 34.07
N ARG A 160 49.75 20.55 34.56
CA ARG A 160 50.55 21.44 33.69
C ARG A 160 51.69 20.64 33.07
N LEU A 161 51.73 20.56 31.73
CA LEU A 161 52.75 19.80 30.98
C LEU A 161 54.01 20.62 30.67
N ASP A 162 53.90 21.95 30.67
CA ASP A 162 55.00 22.87 30.34
C ASP A 162 55.43 23.64 31.60
N GLU A 163 56.27 23.04 32.44
CA GLU A 163 57.08 23.79 33.40
C GLU A 163 58.37 24.22 32.69
N GLN A 164 58.45 25.48 32.26
CA GLN A 164 59.74 26.10 31.99
C GLN A 164 60.47 26.25 33.32
N THR A 165 61.54 25.47 33.50
CA THR A 165 62.53 25.70 34.55
C THR A 165 63.06 27.12 34.40
N PRO A 166 63.02 27.98 35.43
CA PRO A 166 63.68 29.29 35.34
C PRO A 166 65.19 29.07 35.15
N PRO A 167 65.91 29.95 34.42
CA PRO A 167 67.36 29.83 34.30
C PRO A 167 67.99 29.96 35.69
N LEU A 168 68.92 29.06 36.01
CA LEU A 168 69.85 29.25 37.13
C LEU A 168 70.69 30.50 36.82
N GLU A 169 70.56 31.54 37.66
CA GLU A 169 71.50 32.66 37.67
C GLU A 169 72.64 32.34 38.66
N ASP A 170 73.87 32.36 38.13
CA ASP A 170 75.13 32.50 38.87
C ASP A 170 75.40 33.98 39.18
#